data_AF-A0A3S9I5Y1-F1
#
_entry.id   AF-A0A3S9I5Y1-F1
#
_cell.length_a   1.000
_cell.length_b   1.000
_cell.length_c   1.000
_cell.angle_alpha   90.00
_cell.angle_beta   90.00
_cell.angle_gamma   90.00
#
_symmetry.space_group_name_H-M   'P 1'
#
loop_
_entity.id
_entity.type
_entity.pdbx_description
1 polymer ?
#
loop_
_entity_poly.entity_id
_entity_poly.type
_entity_poly.pdbx_seq_one_letter_code
_entity_poly.pdbx_strand_id
1 'polypeptide(L)'
;MITPMYKRRRALGAYLGVLLAAVLLPGIRPIDDNVAWAALLPALVFLIVNQLISSYPSSIRTAPPLMLLILGAVGVVQDTLVWLLVSWIGSELESGLDVDGFLAALLGGVVVRLTVLALMAVGPQPSPDSA
;
A
#
# COMPACT_ATOMS: atom_id res chain seq x y z
N MET A 1 2.19 0.02 -22.32
CA MET A 1 1.39 1.14 -21.77
C MET A 1 0.53 0.61 -20.60
N ILE A 2 0.57 1.17 -19.37
CA ILE A 2 -0.25 0.64 -18.25
C ILE A 2 -1.69 1.10 -18.43
N THR A 3 -2.63 0.17 -18.57
CA THR A 3 -4.06 0.46 -18.77
C THR A 3 -4.62 1.22 -17.55
N PRO A 4 -5.47 2.26 -17.75
CA PRO A 4 -6.00 3.09 -16.66
C PRO A 4 -6.75 2.28 -15.57
N MET A 5 -7.34 1.14 -15.94
CA MET A 5 -8.00 0.22 -15.01
C MET A 5 -7.04 -0.42 -14.00
N TYR A 6 -5.80 -0.72 -14.41
CA TYR A 6 -4.81 -1.36 -13.53
C TYR A 6 -4.27 -0.36 -12.49
N LYS A 7 -4.09 0.91 -12.88
CA LYS A 7 -3.72 2.00 -11.97
C LYS A 7 -4.79 2.24 -10.89
N ARG A 8 -6.07 2.19 -11.26
CA ARG A 8 -7.19 2.31 -10.30
C ARG A 8 -7.17 1.19 -9.25
N ARG A 9 -6.90 -0.06 -9.64
CA ARG A 9 -6.84 -1.18 -8.68
C ARG A 9 -5.68 -1.07 -7.71
N ARG A 10 -4.53 -0.58 -8.15
CA ARG A 10 -3.38 -0.31 -7.25
C ARG A 10 -3.75 0.73 -6.19
N ALA A 11 -4.40 1.83 -6.61
CA ALA A 11 -4.87 2.86 -5.69
C ALA A 11 -5.91 2.32 -4.69
N LEU A 12 -6.90 1.58 -5.17
CA LEU A 12 -7.92 0.95 -4.31
C LEU A 12 -7.29 -0.07 -3.35
N GLY A 13 -6.32 -0.86 -3.81
CA GLY A 13 -5.61 -1.82 -2.98
C GLY A 13 -4.77 -1.16 -1.89
N ALA A 14 -4.15 -0.03 -2.20
CA ALA A 14 -3.40 0.73 -1.20
C ALA A 14 -4.35 1.29 -0.14
N TYR A 15 -5.47 1.89 -0.54
CA TYR A 15 -6.49 2.40 0.37
C TYR A 15 -7.07 1.30 1.28
N LEU A 16 -7.53 0.19 0.69
CA LEU A 16 -8.05 -0.94 1.46
C LEU A 16 -6.98 -1.60 2.32
N GLY A 17 -5.75 -1.67 1.83
CA GLY A 17 -4.62 -2.21 2.59
C GLY A 17 -4.31 -1.37 3.82
N VAL A 18 -4.37 -0.04 3.71
CA VAL A 18 -4.19 0.89 4.83
C VAL A 18 -5.30 0.71 5.87
N LEU A 19 -6.57 0.64 5.42
CA LEU A 19 -7.70 0.40 6.32
C LEU A 19 -7.58 -0.95 7.03
N LEU A 20 -7.24 -2.00 6.29
CA LEU A 20 -7.03 -3.33 6.86
C LEU A 20 -5.89 -3.32 7.87
N ALA A 21 -4.77 -2.68 7.57
CA ALA A 21 -3.65 -2.56 8.50
C ALA A 21 -4.05 -1.82 9.78
N ALA A 22 -4.77 -0.70 9.66
CA ALA A 22 -5.24 0.09 10.80
C ALA A 22 -6.22 -0.68 11.71
N VAL A 23 -7.03 -1.58 11.14
CA VAL A 23 -7.99 -2.39 11.91
C VAL A 23 -7.33 -3.64 12.49
N LEU A 24 -6.43 -4.29 11.75
CA LEU A 24 -5.85 -5.58 12.12
C LEU A 24 -4.64 -5.47 13.04
N LEU A 25 -3.89 -4.37 12.98
CA LEU A 25 -2.60 -4.26 13.67
C LEU A 25 -2.73 -3.36 14.91
N PRO A 26 -2.51 -3.88 16.13
CA PRO A 26 -2.67 -3.11 17.37
C PRO A 26 -1.63 -1.98 17.53
N GLY A 27 -0.56 -2.01 16.72
CA GLY A 27 0.46 -0.97 16.65
C GLY A 27 0.17 0.12 15.61
N ILE A 28 -1.00 0.13 14.96
CA ILE A 28 -1.42 1.24 14.09
C ILE A 28 -2.67 1.84 14.72
N ARG A 29 -2.58 3.08 15.20
CA ARG A 29 -3.64 3.71 16.00
C ARG A 29 -4.07 5.03 15.36
N PRO A 30 -5.37 5.30 15.29
CA PRO A 30 -5.83 6.61 14.90
C PRO A 30 -5.52 7.63 16.00
N ILE A 31 -5.02 8.80 15.59
CA ILE A 31 -4.82 9.95 16.47
C ILE A 31 -6.18 10.61 16.77
N ASP A 32 -7.09 10.57 15.79
CA ASP A 32 -8.45 11.12 15.86
C ASP A 32 -9.52 10.05 16.17
N ASP A 33 -10.70 10.46 16.66
CA ASP A 33 -11.83 9.55 16.95
C ASP A 33 -12.43 8.86 15.69
N ASN A 34 -12.16 9.37 14.49
CA ASN A 34 -12.69 8.84 13.24
C ASN A 34 -11.62 8.11 12.42
N VAL A 35 -11.61 6.78 12.49
CA VAL A 35 -10.68 5.88 11.77
C VAL A 35 -10.69 6.13 10.25
N ALA A 36 -11.86 6.37 9.65
CA ALA A 36 -11.96 6.57 8.20
C ALA A 36 -11.32 7.89 7.77
N TRP A 37 -11.42 8.92 8.62
CA TRP A 37 -10.76 10.21 8.41
C TRP A 37 -9.25 10.10 8.64
N ALA A 38 -8.86 9.45 9.75
CA ALA A 38 -7.48 9.18 10.10
C ALA A 38 -6.73 8.39 9.02
N ALA A 39 -7.41 7.48 8.32
CA ALA A 39 -6.83 6.69 7.23
C ALA A 39 -6.65 7.46 5.90
N LEU A 40 -7.27 8.64 5.75
CA LEU A 40 -7.26 9.38 4.49
C LEU A 40 -5.87 9.96 4.17
N LEU A 41 -5.20 10.55 5.16
CA LEU A 41 -3.83 11.05 5.03
C LEU A 41 -2.83 9.92 4.69
N PRO A 42 -2.78 8.81 5.46
CA PRO A 42 -1.97 7.64 5.10
C PRO A 42 -2.23 7.16 3.68
N ALA A 43 -3.50 6.98 3.29
CA ALA A 43 -3.84 6.53 1.96
C ALA A 43 -3.36 7.49 0.86
N LEU A 44 -3.43 8.81 1.10
CA LEU A 44 -2.92 9.82 0.18
C LEU A 44 -1.40 9.74 0.04
N VAL A 45 -0.67 9.60 1.16
CA VAL A 45 0.79 9.46 1.15
C VAL A 45 1.18 8.17 0.40
N PHE A 46 0.51 7.06 0.69
CA PHE A 46 0.70 5.80 -0.03
C PHE A 46 0.44 5.97 -1.54
N LEU A 47 -0.61 6.67 -1.93
CA LEU A 47 -0.92 6.92 -3.34
C LEU A 47 0.18 7.75 -4.02
N ILE A 48 0.66 8.80 -3.37
CA ILE A 48 1.71 9.69 -3.90
C ILE A 48 3.02 8.91 -4.06
N VAL A 49 3.48 8.26 -2.99
CA VAL A 49 4.75 7.52 -3.02
C VAL A 49 4.71 6.36 -4.01
N ASN A 50 3.61 5.61 -4.09
CA ASN A 50 3.46 4.53 -5.06
C ASN A 50 3.44 5.01 -6.52
N GLN A 51 3.06 6.27 -6.77
CA GLN A 51 3.14 6.88 -8.10
C GLN A 51 4.55 7.33 -8.45
N LEU A 52 5.30 7.85 -7.47
CA LEU A 52 6.69 8.26 -7.66
C LEU A 52 7.63 7.06 -7.79
N ILE A 53 7.40 6.02 -6.98
CA ILE A 53 8.22 4.83 -6.89
C ILE A 53 7.32 3.61 -7.11
N SER A 54 7.24 3.16 -8.36
CA SER A 54 6.43 1.99 -8.72
C SER A 54 7.24 0.70 -8.57
N SER A 55 7.00 -0.04 -7.49
CA SER A 55 7.57 -1.37 -7.22
C SER A 55 6.61 -2.53 -7.57
N TYR A 56 5.67 -2.30 -8.49
CA TYR A 56 4.62 -3.27 -8.84
C TYR A 56 4.86 -3.94 -10.21
N PRO A 57 4.56 -5.24 -10.35
CA PRO A 57 4.63 -5.92 -11.64
C PRO A 57 3.59 -5.36 -12.62
N SER A 58 3.93 -5.41 -13.92
CA SER A 58 3.03 -5.01 -15.02
C SER A 58 1.80 -5.92 -15.13
N SER A 59 1.97 -7.21 -14.88
CA SER A 59 0.90 -8.20 -14.80
C SER A 59 1.25 -9.22 -13.74
N ILE A 60 0.37 -9.44 -12.77
CA ILE A 60 0.65 -10.35 -11.65
C ILE A 60 0.51 -11.82 -12.06
N ARG A 61 -0.40 -12.14 -13.00
CA ARG A 61 -0.66 -13.53 -13.42
C ARG A 61 0.41 -14.08 -14.37
N THR A 62 1.12 -13.21 -15.08
CA THR A 62 2.15 -13.61 -16.06
C THR A 62 3.57 -13.33 -15.58
N ALA A 63 3.73 -12.69 -14.42
CA ALA A 63 5.04 -12.40 -13.85
C ALA A 63 5.72 -13.68 -13.35
N PRO A 64 7.03 -13.86 -13.62
CA PRO A 64 7.81 -14.96 -13.05
C PRO A 64 7.76 -14.94 -11.51
N PRO A 65 7.66 -16.10 -10.82
CA PRO A 65 7.56 -16.15 -9.36
C PRO A 65 8.71 -15.46 -8.63
N LEU A 66 9.94 -15.60 -9.14
CA LEU A 66 11.11 -14.93 -8.57
C LEU A 66 11.02 -13.41 -8.68
N MET A 67 10.50 -12.90 -9.79
CA MET A 67 10.27 -11.46 -9.98
C MET A 67 9.20 -10.94 -9.01
N LEU A 68 8.12 -11.71 -8.80
CA LEU A 68 7.09 -11.37 -7.82
C LEU A 68 7.65 -11.33 -6.39
N LEU A 69 8.55 -12.25 -6.04
CA LEU A 69 9.17 -12.28 -4.73
C LEU A 69 10.07 -11.06 -4.50
N ILE A 70 10.90 -10.70 -5.50
CA ILE A 70 11.78 -9.53 -5.42
C ILE A 70 10.96 -8.23 -5.35
N LEU A 71 9.99 -8.05 -6.26
CA LEU A 71 9.12 -6.86 -6.28
C LEU A 71 8.25 -6.77 -5.03
N GLY A 72 7.79 -7.93 -4.52
CA GLY A 72 7.09 -8.03 -3.24
C GLY A 72 7.96 -7.58 -2.08
N ALA A 73 9.18 -8.10 -1.95
CA ALA A 73 10.11 -7.77 -0.87
C ALA A 73 10.52 -6.29 -0.90
N VAL A 74 10.98 -5.78 -2.05
CA VAL A 74 11.31 -4.35 -2.22
C VAL A 74 10.08 -3.48 -1.95
N GLY A 75 8.92 -3.96 -2.40
CA GLY A 75 7.64 -3.33 -2.14
C GLY A 75 7.28 -3.22 -0.67
N VAL A 76 7.44 -4.29 0.10
CA VAL A 76 7.22 -4.28 1.56
C VAL A 76 8.15 -3.28 2.23
N VAL A 77 9.43 -3.23 1.82
CA VAL A 77 10.37 -2.24 2.37
C VAL A 77 9.90 -0.81 2.07
N GLN A 78 9.49 -0.53 0.83
CA GLN A 78 8.90 0.76 0.47
C GLN A 78 7.67 1.07 1.33
N ASP A 79 6.71 0.15 1.45
CA ASP A 79 5.47 0.37 2.20
C ASP A 79 5.75 0.56 3.70
N THR A 80 6.77 -0.10 4.24
CA THR A 80 7.23 0.08 5.62
C THR A 80 7.77 1.50 5.83
N LEU A 81 8.62 1.98 4.92
CA LEU A 81 9.13 3.35 4.97
C LEU A 81 8.01 4.38 4.82
N VAL A 82 6.99 4.09 4.01
CA VAL A 82 5.80 4.92 3.90
C VAL A 82 5.04 4.97 5.21
N TRP A 83 4.86 3.84 5.92
CA TRP A 83 4.22 3.84 7.24
C TRP A 83 4.98 4.70 8.26
N LEU A 84 6.31 4.62 8.28
CA LEU A 84 7.13 5.47 9.16
C LEU A 84 6.98 6.95 8.79
N LEU A 85 6.95 7.27 7.49
CA LEU A 85 6.71 8.63 7.02
C LEU A 85 5.32 9.13 7.42
N VAL A 86 4.29 8.28 7.28
CA VAL A 86 2.91 8.59 7.69
C VAL A 86 2.84 8.89 9.18
N SER A 87 3.48 8.07 10.01
CA SER A 87 3.54 8.29 11.46
C SER A 87 4.20 9.63 11.79
N TRP A 88 5.32 9.95 11.12
CA TRP A 88 6.03 11.22 11.31
C TRP A 88 5.18 12.42 10.89
N ILE A 89 4.53 12.37 9.72
CA ILE A 89 3.61 13.42 9.26
C ILE A 89 2.44 13.55 10.24
N GLY A 90 1.89 12.43 10.69
CA GLY A 90 0.76 12.41 11.61
C GLY A 90 1.08 13.03 12.96
N SER A 91 2.29 12.83 13.47
CA SER A 91 2.76 13.49 14.70
C SER A 91 2.89 15.01 14.55
N GLU A 92 3.28 15.51 13.37
CA GLU A 92 3.46 16.95 13.13
C GLU A 92 2.12 17.67 12.91
N LEU A 93 1.15 16.99 12.29
CA LEU A 93 -0.18 17.54 12.00
C LEU A 93 -1.22 17.24 13.09
N GLU A 94 -0.83 16.51 14.14
CA GLU A 94 -1.73 16.00 15.19
C GLU A 94 -2.97 15.27 14.61
N SER A 95 -2.82 14.64 13.44
CA SER A 95 -3.92 13.97 12.73
C SER A 95 -3.41 12.83 11.86
N GLY A 96 -4.19 11.75 11.77
CA GLY A 96 -3.85 10.57 10.96
C GLY A 96 -3.66 9.30 11.78
N LEU A 97 -2.70 8.47 11.38
CA LEU A 97 -2.36 7.21 12.05
C LEU A 97 -0.98 7.29 12.66
N ASP A 98 -0.89 6.97 13.95
CA ASP A 98 0.35 6.72 14.66
C ASP A 98 0.76 5.25 14.53
N VAL A 99 2.06 5.00 14.35
CA VAL A 99 2.63 3.68 14.13
C VAL A 99 3.65 3.37 15.21
N ASP A 100 3.35 2.36 16.03
CA ASP A 100 4.15 1.94 17.17
C ASP A 100 5.39 1.13 16.72
N GLY A 101 6.42 1.88 16.33
CA GLY A 101 7.74 1.36 16.00
C GLY A 101 7.84 0.61 14.67
N PHE A 102 9.03 0.06 14.44
CA PHE A 102 9.37 -0.53 13.14
C PHE A 102 8.57 -1.80 12.82
N LEU A 103 8.27 -2.63 13.83
CA LEU A 103 7.57 -3.90 13.60
C LEU A 103 6.12 -3.67 13.14
N ALA A 104 5.42 -2.70 13.74
CA ALA A 104 4.08 -2.33 13.31
C ALA A 104 4.10 -1.78 11.87
N ALA A 105 5.08 -0.94 11.54
CA ALA A 105 5.28 -0.44 10.18
C ALA A 105 5.57 -1.56 9.17
N LEU A 106 6.40 -2.54 9.55
CA LEU A 106 6.76 -3.67 8.69
C LEU A 106 5.53 -4.55 8.41
N LEU A 107 4.78 -4.92 9.44
CA LEU A 107 3.55 -5.69 9.29
C LEU A 107 2.50 -4.91 8.50
N GLY A 108 2.37 -3.61 8.74
CA GLY A 108 1.52 -2.73 7.95
C GLY A 108 1.91 -2.72 6.47
N GLY A 109 3.21 -2.67 6.18
CA GLY A 109 3.73 -2.74 4.82
C GLY A 109 3.39 -4.06 4.15
N VAL A 110 3.52 -5.18 4.86
CA VAL A 110 3.11 -6.52 4.37
C VAL A 110 1.62 -6.56 4.06
N VAL A 111 0.76 -6.08 4.98
CA VAL A 111 -0.70 -6.09 4.79
C VAL A 111 -1.10 -5.26 3.57
N VAL A 112 -0.55 -4.05 3.43
CA VAL A 112 -0.82 -3.18 2.26
C VAL A 112 -0.37 -3.87 0.98
N ARG A 113 0.87 -4.36 0.93
CA ARG A 113 1.43 -5.01 -0.25
C ARG A 113 0.60 -6.21 -0.69
N LEU A 114 0.25 -7.10 0.23
CA LEU A 114 -0.56 -8.28 -0.06
C LEU A 114 -1.96 -7.89 -0.54
N THR A 115 -2.58 -6.87 0.05
CA THR A 115 -3.89 -6.37 -0.37
C THR A 115 -3.86 -5.85 -1.80
N VAL A 116 -2.84 -5.05 -2.15
CA VAL A 116 -2.66 -4.53 -3.52
C VAL A 116 -2.44 -5.68 -4.51
N LEU A 117 -1.54 -6.61 -4.20
CA LEU A 117 -1.26 -7.77 -5.05
C LEU A 117 -2.52 -8.63 -5.25
N ALA A 118 -3.28 -8.90 -4.19
CA ALA A 118 -4.52 -9.65 -4.24
C ALA A 118 -5.56 -8.97 -5.15
N LEU A 119 -5.79 -7.67 -4.99
CA LEU A 119 -6.72 -6.93 -5.86
C LEU A 119 -6.26 -6.85 -7.32
N MET A 120 -4.95 -6.76 -7.56
CA MET A 120 -4.41 -6.88 -8.92
C MET A 120 -4.65 -8.28 -9.51
N ALA A 121 -4.64 -9.33 -8.69
CA ALA A 121 -4.87 -10.71 -9.13
C ALA A 121 -6.33 -11.00 -9.48
N VAL A 122 -7.30 -10.40 -8.78
CA VAL A 122 -8.73 -10.76 -8.91
C VAL A 122 -9.38 -10.23 -10.21
N GLY A 123 -8.89 -9.14 -10.80
CA GLY A 123 -9.53 -8.54 -11.98
C GLY A 123 -8.90 -8.86 -13.36
N PRO A 124 -9.53 -8.41 -14.47
CA PRO A 124 -8.99 -8.54 -15.82
C PRO A 124 -7.54 -8.06 -15.95
N GLN A 125 -6.67 -8.87 -16.55
CA GLN A 125 -5.27 -8.56 -16.75
C GLN A 125 -5.05 -7.80 -18.06
N PRO A 126 -4.03 -6.93 -18.17
CA PRO A 126 -3.63 -6.35 -19.44
C PRO A 126 -3.23 -7.46 -20.42
N SER A 127 -3.79 -7.46 -21.63
CA SER A 127 -3.41 -8.41 -22.69
C SER A 127 -2.06 -8.03 -23.30
N PRO A 128 -1.23 -9.01 -23.74
CA PRO A 128 0.08 -8.76 -24.36
C PRO A 128 0.01 -7.81 -25.57
N ASP A 129 -1.09 -7.86 -26.32
CA ASP A 129 -1.29 -7.12 -27.58
C ASP A 129 -1.55 -5.61 -27.39
N SER A 130 -1.53 -5.12 -26.15
CA SER A 130 -1.76 -3.70 -25.80
C SER A 130 -0.47 -2.93 -25.46
N ALA A 131 0.69 -3.50 -25.79
CA ALA A 131 2.00 -2.92 -25.56
C ALA A 131 2.47 -2.04 -26.72
#